data_AF-A0A382N088-F1
#
_entry.id   AF-A0A382N088-F1
#
_cell.length_a   1.000
_cell.length_b   1.000
_cell.length_c   1.000
_cell.angle_alpha   90.00
_cell.angle_beta   90.00
_cell.angle_gamma   90.00
#
_symmetry.space_group_name_H-M   'P 1'
#
loop_
_entity.id
_entity.type
_entity.pdbx_description
1 polymer ?
#
loop_
_entity_poly.entity_id
_entity_poly.type
_entity_poly.pdbx_seq_one_letter_code
_entity_poly.pdbx_strand_id
1 'polypeptide(L)'
;MKLDLSYAYYKCEEVVRSETTSFFLASKTLPYQKRRAIYAIYAFCRICDDIVDNDSEILEKTIALNKIKSSIKSIHEINPS
;
A
#
# COMPACT_ATOMS: atom_id res chain seq x y z
N MET A 1 -5.40 16.16 12.83
CA MET A 1 -5.28 16.26 11.36
C MET A 1 -5.99 15.06 10.77
N LYS A 2 -7.16 15.22 10.14
CA LYS A 2 -7.82 14.10 9.45
C LYS A 2 -6.97 13.74 8.23
N LEU A 3 -6.55 12.48 8.12
CA LEU A 3 -6.04 11.97 6.84
C LEU A 3 -7.19 12.07 5.84
N ASP A 4 -7.06 12.96 4.85
CA ASP A 4 -7.99 12.98 3.73
C ASP A 4 -7.69 11.82 2.78
N LEU A 5 -8.74 11.25 2.18
CA LEU A 5 -8.63 10.15 1.23
C LEU A 5 -7.75 10.56 0.04
N SER A 6 -7.82 11.83 -0.41
CA SER A 6 -6.96 12.34 -1.48
C SER A 6 -5.48 12.34 -1.09
N TYR A 7 -5.18 12.71 0.15
CA TYR A 7 -3.82 12.65 0.67
C TYR A 7 -3.29 11.21 0.75
N ALA A 8 -4.11 10.26 1.19
CA ALA A 8 -3.74 8.84 1.22
C ALA A 8 -3.39 8.31 -0.19
N TYR A 9 -4.24 8.60 -1.18
CA TYR A 9 -3.96 8.20 -2.56
C TYR A 9 -2.74 8.88 -3.16
N TYR A 10 -2.48 10.15 -2.82
CA TYR A 10 -1.26 10.85 -3.22
C TYR A 10 -0.01 10.14 -2.68
N LYS A 11 -0.01 9.72 -1.41
CA LYS A 11 1.10 8.94 -0.83
C LYS A 11 1.32 7.62 -1.57
N CYS A 12 0.27 6.91 -1.93
CA CYS A 12 0.39 5.67 -2.72
C CYS A 12 0.99 5.92 -4.11
N GLU A 13 0.63 7.03 -4.76
CA GLU A 13 1.24 7.43 -6.03
C GLU A 13 2.73 7.74 -5.89
N GLU A 14 3.14 8.40 -4.80
CA GLU A 14 4.56 8.68 -4.55
C GLU A 14 5.40 7.40 -4.44
N VAL A 15 4.90 6.39 -3.74
CA VAL A 15 5.57 5.08 -3.62
C VAL A 15 5.70 4.42 -5.00
N VAL A 16 4.62 4.36 -5.77
CA VAL A 16 4.67 3.75 -7.10
C VAL A 16 5.67 4.47 -8.02
N ARG A 17 5.72 5.79 -7.93
CA ARG A 17 6.61 6.62 -8.73
C ARG A 17 8.09 6.44 -8.36
N SER A 18 8.41 6.18 -7.08
CA SER A 18 9.80 5.97 -6.65
C SER A 18 10.32 4.57 -7.00
N GLU A 19 9.45 3.57 -7.04
CA GLU A 19 9.86 2.17 -7.17
C GLU A 19 9.97 1.68 -8.62
N THR A 20 9.07 2.09 -9.53
CA THR A 20 9.08 1.53 -10.89
C THR A 20 8.51 2.49 -11.94
N THR A 21 9.39 2.99 -12.81
CA THR A 21 9.03 3.87 -13.93
C THR A 21 8.14 3.18 -14.98
N SER A 22 8.35 1.90 -15.28
CA SER A 22 7.57 1.15 -16.29
C SER A 22 6.12 0.92 -15.86
N PHE A 23 5.90 0.48 -14.61
CA PHE A 23 4.58 0.32 -14.02
C PHE A 23 3.84 1.66 -13.86
N PHE A 24 4.56 2.70 -13.41
CA PHE A 24 4.00 4.06 -13.32
C PHE A 24 3.59 4.64 -14.70
N LEU A 25 4.31 4.30 -15.77
CA LEU A 25 3.93 4.69 -17.13
C LEU A 25 2.75 3.85 -17.64
N ALA A 26 2.74 2.54 -17.38
CA ALA A 26 1.65 1.65 -17.79
C ALA A 26 0.32 2.04 -17.12
N SER A 27 0.33 2.35 -15.82
CA SER A 27 -0.87 2.79 -15.07
C SER A 27 -1.47 4.11 -15.58
N LYS A 28 -0.67 4.95 -16.26
CA LYS A 28 -1.16 6.20 -16.87
C LYS A 28 -2.12 5.98 -18.03
N THR A 29 -2.18 4.78 -18.60
CA THR A 29 -3.16 4.42 -19.63
C THR A 29 -4.57 4.24 -19.07
N LEU A 30 -4.71 4.08 -17.74
CA LEU A 30 -5.99 3.83 -17.10
C LEU A 30 -6.72 5.12 -16.70
N PRO A 31 -8.07 5.09 -16.62
CA PRO A 31 -8.86 6.18 -16.05
C PRO A 31 -8.43 6.53 -14.62
N TYR A 32 -8.54 7.81 -14.26
CA TYR A 32 -8.03 8.37 -13.00
C TYR A 32 -8.43 7.57 -11.74
N GLN A 33 -9.71 7.18 -11.63
CA GLN A 33 -10.20 6.42 -10.47
C GLN A 33 -9.57 5.02 -10.37
N LYS A 34 -9.45 4.31 -11.49
CA LYS A 34 -8.80 2.98 -11.54
C LYS A 34 -7.31 3.09 -11.23
N ARG A 35 -6.65 4.12 -11.74
CA ARG A 35 -5.23 4.39 -11.48
C ARG A 35 -4.96 4.56 -9.98
N ARG A 36 -5.78 5.35 -9.28
CA ARG A 36 -5.68 5.54 -7.82
C ARG A 36 -5.84 4.22 -7.05
N ALA A 37 -6.82 3.40 -7.43
CA ALA A 37 -7.03 2.09 -6.81
C ALA A 37 -5.80 1.19 -6.99
N ILE A 38 -5.24 1.14 -8.21
CA ILE A 38 -4.04 0.35 -8.49
C ILE A 38 -2.83 0.84 -7.71
N TYR A 39 -2.63 2.16 -7.57
CA TYR A 39 -1.54 2.70 -6.77
C TYR A 39 -1.64 2.30 -5.30
N ALA A 40 -2.85 2.31 -4.74
CA ALA A 40 -3.06 1.86 -3.37
C ALA A 40 -2.74 0.37 -3.19
N ILE A 41 -3.18 -0.48 -4.13
CA ILE A 41 -2.90 -1.93 -4.11
C ILE A 41 -1.40 -2.18 -4.25
N TYR A 42 -0.75 -1.54 -5.22
CA TYR A 42 0.69 -1.72 -5.45
C TYR A 42 1.51 -1.28 -4.24
N ALA A 43 1.23 -0.10 -3.69
CA ALA A 43 1.93 0.41 -2.52
C ALA A 43 1.76 -0.54 -1.31
N PHE A 44 0.59 -1.14 -1.14
CA PHE A 44 0.37 -2.15 -0.11
C PHE A 44 1.20 -3.41 -0.33
N CYS A 45 1.18 -3.98 -1.54
CA CYS A 45 2.00 -5.14 -1.88
C CYS A 45 3.48 -4.87 -1.65
N ARG A 46 3.98 -3.70 -2.09
CA ARG A 46 5.37 -3.33 -1.94
C ARG A 46 5.81 -3.27 -0.48
N ILE A 47 4.97 -2.72 0.41
CA ILE A 47 5.26 -2.71 1.86
C ILE A 47 5.37 -4.14 2.41
N CYS A 48 4.50 -5.05 1.96
CA CYS A 48 4.58 -6.45 2.36
C CYS A 48 5.86 -7.12 1.83
N ASP A 49 6.20 -6.88 0.57
CA ASP A 49 7.41 -7.41 -0.06
C ASP A 49 8.66 -6.88 0.67
N ASP A 50 8.74 -5.58 0.96
CA ASP A 50 9.86 -4.98 1.71
C ASP A 50 10.05 -5.58 3.10
N ILE A 51 8.96 -6.03 3.75
CA ILE A 51 9.04 -6.74 5.04
C ILE A 51 9.57 -8.16 4.87
N VAL A 52 9.21 -8.84 3.79
CA VAL A 52 9.61 -10.23 3.53
C VAL A 52 11.03 -10.31 2.99
N ASP A 53 11.44 -9.36 2.16
CA ASP A 53 12.71 -9.34 1.44
C ASP A 53 13.87 -8.76 2.25
N ASN A 54 13.61 -8.10 3.38
CA ASN A 54 14.68 -7.62 4.25
C ASN A 54 15.47 -8.78 4.90
N ASP A 55 16.71 -8.54 5.33
CA ASP A 55 17.55 -9.56 5.98
C ASP A 55 17.24 -9.78 7.47
N SER A 56 16.09 -9.28 7.96
CA SER A 56 15.70 -9.44 9.37
C SER A 56 15.35 -10.89 9.73
N GLU A 57 15.39 -11.19 11.03
CA GLU A 57 14.96 -12.48 11.55
C GLU A 57 13.47 -12.77 11.25
N ILE A 58 13.14 -14.06 11.09
CA ILE A 58 11.76 -14.52 10.81
C ILE A 58 10.76 -13.97 11.84
N LEU A 59 11.18 -13.84 13.11
CA LEU A 59 10.34 -13.31 14.18
C LEU A 59 9.98 -11.84 13.94
N GLU A 60 10.93 -11.01 13.52
CA GLU A 60 10.71 -9.59 13.24
C GLU A 60 9.77 -9.41 12.03
N LYS A 61 9.98 -10.19 10.96
CA LYS A 61 9.09 -10.21 9.79
C LYS A 61 7.66 -10.59 10.16
N THR A 62 7.52 -11.61 11.02
CA THR A 62 6.22 -12.09 11.50
C THR A 62 5.50 -11.02 12.34
N ILE A 63 6.23 -10.33 13.22
CA ILE A 63 5.68 -9.22 14.02
C ILE A 63 5.22 -8.08 13.11
N ALA A 64 6.02 -7.69 12.11
CA ALA A 64 5.69 -6.63 11.18
C ALA A 64 4.43 -6.96 10.33
N LEU A 65 4.33 -8.18 9.78
CA LEU A 65 3.15 -8.62 9.04
C LEU A 65 1.90 -8.69 9.92
N ASN A 66 2.03 -9.17 11.16
CA ASN A 66 0.91 -9.21 12.10
C ASN A 66 0.41 -7.81 12.48
N LYS A 67 1.31 -6.82 12.54
CA LYS A 67 0.94 -5.42 12.75
C LYS A 67 0.09 -4.90 11.60
N ILE A 68 0.49 -5.14 10.35
CA ILE A 68 -0.29 -4.78 9.15
C ILE A 68 -1.66 -5.45 9.17
N LYS A 69 -1.70 -6.75 9.45
CA LYS A 69 -2.95 -7.53 9.52
C LYS A 69 -3.91 -6.96 10.57
N SER A 70 -3.39 -6.58 11.73
CA SER A 70 -4.18 -5.97 12.81
C SER A 70 -4.72 -4.60 12.40
N SER A 71 -3.91 -3.78 11.73
CA SER A 71 -4.34 -2.47 11.22
C SER A 71 -5.48 -2.58 10.19
N ILE A 72 -5.44 -3.57 9.28
CA ILE A 72 -6.53 -3.81 8.32
C ILE A 72 -7.79 -4.27 9.05
N LYS A 73 -7.65 -5.17 10.03
CA LYS A 73 -8.79 -5.70 10.80
C LYS A 73 -9.54 -4.58 11.53
N SER A 74 -8.81 -3.65 12.17
CA SER A 74 -9.42 -2.50 12.86
C SER A 74 -10.16 -1.55 11.92
N ILE A 75 -9.79 -1.48 10.63
CA ILE A 75 -10.51 -0.68 9.63
C ILE A 75 -11.81 -1.38 9.22
N HIS A 76 -11.80 -2.72 9.10
CA HIS A 76 -12.95 -3.51 8.69
C HIS A 76 -14.04 -3.61 9.78
N GLU A 77 -13.66 -3.52 11.05
CA GLU A 77 -14.61 -3.49 12.19
C GLU A 77 -15.38 -2.16 12.29
N ILE A 78 -14.90 -1.08 11.66
CA ILE A 78 -15.54 0.25 11.68
C ILE A 78 -16.59 0.40 10.54
N ASN A 79 -16.55 -0.45 9.52
CA ASN A 79 -17.53 -0.49 8.44
C ASN A 79 -17.92 -1.95 8.14
N PRO A 80 -18.93 -2.51 8.84
CA PRO A 80 -19.56 -3.72 8.38
C PRO A 80 -20.28 -3.38 7.07
N SER A 81 -19.84 -4.02 5.99
CA SER A 81 -20.55 -3.97 4.70
C SER A 81 -21.93 -4.62 4.82
#